data_AF-A0A7S1RB70-F1
#
_entry.id   AF-A0A7S1RB70-F1
#
_cell.length_a   1.000
_cell.length_b   1.000
_cell.length_c   1.000
_cell.angle_alpha   90.00
_cell.angle_beta   90.00
_cell.angle_gamma   90.00
#
_symmetry.space_group_name_H-M   'P 1'
#
loop_
_entity.id
_entity.type
_entity.pdbx_description
1 polymer ?
#
loop_
_entity_poly.entity_id
_entity_poly.type
_entity_poly.pdbx_seq_one_letter_code
_entity_poly.pdbx_strand_id
1 'polypeptide(L)'
;DPGARAHFQSDWDDVRRTLYGNMYHDCWLPSSERGDDLVGPLPQDAVRKARGLGEPLDWEQSGKLLEELRSSAVREQQQRAASEAARRLPFITFDATLDLQAELRDGFAEPQFQKQLEVIIREHQHQPAKHGVLRADLAFEVQARVLPKFGFERSQRGVGDMLMWFESCKHDPEFQEVSDECNYLLGIPHRFHSSPVELQKTIERAEAVKAWFQTPEGEDWLAEELRARLRLKK
;
A
#
# COMPACT_ATOMS: atom_id res chain seq x y z
N ASP A 1 2.35 9.83 28.08
CA ASP A 1 1.35 10.91 27.94
C ASP A 1 0.23 10.44 27.01
N PRO A 2 -1.02 10.31 27.49
CA PRO A 2 -2.16 9.93 26.67
C PRO A 2 -2.42 10.87 25.48
N GLY A 3 -2.04 12.15 25.59
CA GLY A 3 -2.21 13.14 24.52
C GLY A 3 -1.31 12.88 23.31
N ALA A 4 -0.08 12.42 23.54
CA ALA A 4 0.87 12.10 22.47
C ALA A 4 0.41 10.92 21.59
N ARG A 5 -0.29 9.94 22.19
CA ARG A 5 -0.81 8.76 21.48
C ARG A 5 -2.04 9.09 20.62
N ALA A 6 -2.87 10.02 21.06
CA ALA A 6 -4.03 10.51 20.30
C ALA A 6 -3.60 11.41 19.12
N HIS A 7 -2.58 12.26 19.32
CA HIS A 7 -1.98 13.05 18.25
C HIS A 7 -1.33 12.16 17.18
N PHE A 8 -0.59 11.13 17.61
CA PHE A 8 0.03 10.15 16.72
C PHE A 8 -1.00 9.40 15.85
N GLN A 9 -2.12 8.98 16.42
CA GLN A 9 -3.16 8.29 15.65
C GLN A 9 -3.81 9.21 14.61
N SER A 10 -4.04 10.49 14.97
CA SER A 10 -4.59 11.50 14.06
C SER A 10 -3.64 11.81 12.89
N ASP A 11 -2.35 12.02 13.19
CA ASP A 11 -1.34 12.30 12.16
C ASP A 11 -1.13 11.08 11.26
N TRP A 12 -1.24 9.87 11.83
CA TRP A 12 -1.14 8.62 11.07
C TRP A 12 -2.36 8.34 10.20
N ASP A 13 -3.56 8.66 10.69
CA ASP A 13 -4.78 8.65 9.87
C ASP A 13 -4.72 9.68 8.75
N ASP A 14 -4.08 10.84 8.96
CA ASP A 14 -3.84 11.85 7.92
C ASP A 14 -2.79 11.41 6.91
N VAL A 15 -1.72 10.71 7.32
CA VAL A 15 -0.78 10.09 6.36
C VAL A 15 -1.46 9.00 5.56
N ARG A 16 -2.23 8.13 6.22
CA ARG A 16 -3.06 7.13 5.56
C ARG A 16 -4.10 7.79 4.67
N ARG A 17 -4.55 9.02 4.95
CA ARG A 17 -5.45 9.80 4.08
C ARG A 17 -4.74 10.51 2.93
N THR A 18 -3.48 10.90 3.09
CA THR A 18 -2.78 11.80 2.14
C THR A 18 -1.85 11.04 1.19
N LEU A 19 -1.15 10.02 1.69
CA LEU A 19 -0.27 9.14 0.90
C LEU A 19 -1.06 7.95 0.33
N TYR A 20 -1.97 7.39 1.14
CA TYR A 20 -2.78 6.24 0.76
C TYR A 20 -4.25 6.60 0.54
N GLY A 21 -4.80 7.65 1.16
CA GLY A 21 -6.23 7.95 1.00
C GLY A 21 -6.50 8.67 -0.31
N ASN A 22 -5.73 9.69 -0.66
CA ASN A 22 -5.92 10.39 -1.94
C ASN A 22 -5.42 9.56 -3.13
N MET A 23 -4.52 8.60 -2.91
CA MET A 23 -4.08 7.67 -3.93
C MET A 23 -5.02 6.45 -4.06
N TYR A 24 -5.73 6.05 -3.00
CA TYR A 24 -6.62 4.86 -3.00
C TYR A 24 -8.13 5.17 -3.00
N HIS A 25 -8.60 6.32 -2.49
CA HIS A 25 -10.02 6.73 -2.54
C HIS A 25 -10.42 7.35 -3.88
N ASP A 26 -9.55 8.16 -4.50
CA ASP A 26 -9.91 8.89 -5.73
C ASP A 26 -9.56 8.12 -7.01
N CYS A 27 -8.64 7.15 -6.96
CA CYS A 27 -8.09 6.52 -8.16
C CYS A 27 -8.37 5.01 -8.32
N TRP A 28 -8.93 4.32 -7.33
CA TRP A 28 -8.67 2.87 -7.20
C TRP A 28 -9.83 1.90 -7.03
N LEU A 29 -11.07 2.33 -7.25
CA LEU A 29 -12.16 1.40 -7.60
C LEU A 29 -12.98 2.03 -8.74
N PRO A 30 -13.21 1.34 -9.87
CA PRO A 30 -14.30 1.68 -10.77
C PRO A 30 -15.57 1.86 -9.95
N SER A 31 -16.45 2.81 -10.30
CA SER A 31 -17.73 3.06 -9.59
C SER A 31 -18.49 1.76 -9.26
N SER A 32 -18.40 0.77 -10.15
CA SER A 32 -19.00 -0.56 -10.01
C SER A 32 -18.42 -1.41 -8.87
N GLU A 33 -17.18 -1.20 -8.46
CA GLU A 33 -16.52 -1.94 -7.38
C GLU A 33 -16.56 -1.22 -6.01
N ARG A 34 -16.89 0.08 -6.00
CA ARG A 34 -17.20 0.83 -4.76
C ARG A 34 -18.52 0.43 -4.11
N GLY A 35 -19.36 -0.32 -4.84
CA GLY A 35 -20.73 -0.61 -4.42
C GLY A 35 -21.69 0.56 -4.65
N ASP A 36 -21.28 1.60 -5.37
CA ASP A 36 -22.13 2.76 -5.68
C ASP A 36 -23.32 2.37 -6.59
N ASP A 37 -23.17 1.32 -7.40
CA ASP A 37 -24.20 0.78 -8.29
C ASP A 37 -25.13 -0.27 -7.62
N LEU A 38 -24.88 -0.62 -6.35
CA LEU A 38 -25.52 -1.76 -5.69
C LEU A 38 -26.29 -1.34 -4.42
N VAL A 39 -27.32 -0.52 -4.59
CA VAL A 39 -28.50 -0.65 -3.72
C VAL A 39 -29.22 -1.93 -4.14
N GLY A 40 -28.66 -3.08 -3.75
CA GLY A 40 -29.34 -4.36 -3.87
C GLY A 40 -30.67 -4.33 -3.09
N PRO A 41 -31.63 -5.21 -3.43
CA PRO A 41 -32.88 -5.30 -2.68
C PRO A 41 -32.59 -5.50 -1.19
N LEU A 42 -33.34 -4.78 -0.34
CA LEU A 42 -33.18 -4.82 1.11
C LEU A 42 -33.08 -6.27 1.61
N PRO A 43 -32.16 -6.57 2.56
CA PRO A 43 -32.03 -7.90 3.16
C PRO A 43 -33.40 -8.47 3.57
N GLN A 44 -33.71 -9.71 3.17
CA GLN A 44 -35.06 -10.28 3.34
C GLN A 44 -35.50 -10.41 4.81
N ASP A 45 -34.54 -10.49 5.71
CA ASP A 45 -34.70 -10.46 7.16
C ASP A 45 -35.18 -9.09 7.67
N ALA A 46 -34.73 -7.99 7.07
CA ALA A 46 -35.25 -6.65 7.35
C ALA A 46 -36.72 -6.51 6.93
N VAL A 47 -37.07 -7.01 5.74
CA VAL A 47 -38.45 -7.02 5.22
C VAL A 47 -39.37 -7.89 6.09
N ARG A 48 -38.88 -9.03 6.60
CA ARG A 48 -39.62 -9.90 7.53
C ARG A 48 -39.83 -9.26 8.89
N LYS A 49 -38.82 -8.57 9.46
CA LYS A 49 -38.97 -7.83 10.73
C LYS A 49 -39.99 -6.70 10.61
N ALA A 50 -39.99 -5.96 9.49
CA ALA A 50 -40.97 -4.90 9.24
C ALA A 50 -42.42 -5.43 9.12
N ARG A 51 -42.62 -6.64 8.60
CA ARG A 51 -43.95 -7.27 8.48
C ARG A 51 -44.52 -7.83 9.81
N GLY A 52 -43.71 -7.90 10.86
CA GLY A 52 -44.11 -8.44 12.18
C GLY A 52 -44.50 -7.39 13.22
N LEU A 53 -44.36 -6.10 12.92
CA LEU A 53 -44.69 -5.00 13.85
C LEU A 53 -46.14 -4.56 13.61
N GLY A 54 -47.02 -4.84 14.58
CA GLY A 54 -48.46 -4.60 14.51
C GLY A 54 -48.90 -3.13 14.48
N GLU A 55 -47.95 -2.19 14.47
CA GLU A 55 -48.17 -0.75 14.32
C GLU A 55 -47.19 -0.24 13.24
N PRO A 56 -47.63 0.60 12.29
CA PRO A 56 -46.74 1.18 11.28
C PRO A 56 -45.65 2.02 11.97
N LEU A 57 -44.39 1.70 11.68
CA LEU A 57 -43.23 2.49 12.12
C LEU A 57 -43.44 3.95 11.72
N ASP A 58 -43.21 4.87 12.65
CA ASP A 58 -43.15 6.28 12.29
C ASP A 58 -41.95 6.55 11.37
N TRP A 59 -41.94 7.71 10.73
CA TRP A 59 -40.90 8.07 9.76
C TRP A 59 -39.51 8.21 10.40
N GLU A 60 -39.42 8.52 11.69
CA GLU A 60 -38.16 8.64 12.43
C GLU A 60 -37.57 7.26 12.74
N GLN A 61 -38.41 6.32 13.19
CA GLN A 61 -38.05 4.93 13.42
C GLN A 61 -37.66 4.23 12.12
N SER A 62 -38.37 4.53 11.02
CA SER A 62 -38.05 4.03 9.69
C SER A 62 -36.68 4.53 9.22
N GLY A 63 -36.35 5.80 9.44
CA GLY A 63 -35.04 6.38 9.11
C GLY A 63 -33.90 5.72 9.89
N LYS A 64 -34.07 5.53 11.20
CA LYS A 64 -33.07 4.86 12.05
C LYS A 64 -32.83 3.42 11.62
N LEU A 65 -33.89 2.68 11.32
CA LEU A 65 -33.80 1.30 10.85
C LEU A 65 -33.09 1.21 9.49
N LEU A 66 -33.39 2.11 8.55
CA LEU A 66 -32.72 2.16 7.25
C LEU A 66 -31.22 2.47 7.39
N GLU A 67 -30.84 3.42 8.24
CA GLU A 67 -29.43 3.75 8.49
C GLU A 67 -28.68 2.62 9.18
N GLU A 68 -29.33 1.93 10.13
CA GLU A 68 -28.77 0.74 10.79
C GLU A 68 -28.56 -0.40 9.78
N LEU A 69 -29.54 -0.67 8.91
CA LEU A 69 -29.43 -1.68 7.86
C LEU A 69 -28.33 -1.34 6.86
N ARG A 70 -28.21 -0.07 6.45
CA ARG A 70 -27.14 0.40 5.57
C ARG A 70 -25.77 0.20 6.23
N SER A 71 -25.64 0.62 7.49
CA SER A 71 -24.42 0.46 8.28
C SER A 71 -24.06 -1.01 8.52
N SER A 72 -25.05 -1.89 8.67
CA SER A 72 -24.84 -3.34 8.80
C SER A 72 -24.37 -3.95 7.48
N ALA A 73 -25.02 -3.62 6.37
CA ALA A 73 -24.66 -4.13 5.04
C ALA A 73 -23.24 -3.73 4.63
N VAL A 74 -22.85 -2.47 4.89
CA VAL A 74 -21.49 -1.98 4.64
C VAL A 74 -20.46 -2.74 5.48
N ARG A 75 -20.72 -2.96 6.77
CA ARG A 75 -19.83 -3.74 7.65
C ARG A 75 -19.69 -5.18 7.19
N GLU A 76 -20.78 -5.84 6.80
CA GLU A 76 -20.75 -7.21 6.29
C GLU A 76 -19.96 -7.31 4.98
N GLN A 77 -20.17 -6.36 4.05
CA GLN A 77 -19.41 -6.29 2.80
C GLN A 77 -17.91 -6.09 3.08
N GLN A 78 -17.55 -5.19 4.00
CA GLN A 78 -16.16 -4.97 4.43
C GLN A 78 -15.55 -6.23 5.05
N GLN A 79 -16.29 -6.94 5.90
CA GLN A 79 -15.83 -8.20 6.51
C GLN A 79 -15.61 -9.31 5.47
N ARG A 80 -16.52 -9.44 4.49
CA ARG A 80 -16.37 -10.40 3.39
C ARG A 80 -15.15 -10.06 2.53
N ALA A 81 -14.99 -8.79 2.14
CA ALA A 81 -13.84 -8.34 1.36
C ALA A 81 -12.52 -8.58 2.11
N ALA A 82 -12.47 -8.28 3.42
CA ALA A 82 -11.30 -8.54 4.25
C ALA A 82 -10.99 -10.04 4.38
N SER A 83 -12.00 -10.90 4.53
CA SER A 83 -11.81 -12.35 4.60
C SER A 83 -11.33 -12.93 3.26
N GLU A 84 -11.87 -12.44 2.14
CA GLU A 84 -11.45 -12.84 0.81
C GLU A 84 -10.03 -12.38 0.49
N ALA A 85 -9.67 -11.15 0.89
CA ALA A 85 -8.29 -10.64 0.80
C ALA A 85 -7.34 -11.51 1.63
N ALA A 86 -7.67 -11.80 2.90
CA ALA A 86 -6.85 -12.63 3.77
C ALA A 86 -6.63 -14.05 3.23
N ARG A 87 -7.60 -14.62 2.51
CA ARG A 87 -7.47 -15.94 1.87
C ARG A 87 -6.58 -15.92 0.61
N ARG A 88 -6.37 -14.74 0.02
CA ARG A 88 -5.56 -14.55 -1.20
C ARG A 88 -4.12 -14.20 -0.90
N LEU A 89 -3.84 -13.64 0.28
CA LEU A 89 -2.48 -13.29 0.66
C LEU A 89 -1.60 -14.54 0.61
N PRO A 90 -0.51 -14.54 -0.16
CA PRO A 90 0.44 -15.63 -0.12
C PRO A 90 0.98 -15.74 1.30
N PHE A 91 1.00 -16.96 1.84
CA PHE A 91 1.64 -17.21 3.12
C PHE A 91 3.16 -17.26 2.88
N ILE A 92 3.83 -16.12 3.01
CA ILE A 92 5.29 -16.04 2.95
C ILE A 92 5.87 -16.07 4.37
N THR A 93 7.10 -16.57 4.50
CA THR A 93 7.81 -16.52 5.78
C THR A 93 8.32 -15.11 6.07
N PHE A 94 8.77 -14.87 7.29
CA PHE A 94 9.41 -13.60 7.62
C PHE A 94 10.70 -13.38 6.79
N ASP A 95 11.54 -14.41 6.66
CA ASP A 95 12.74 -14.35 5.81
C ASP A 95 12.39 -13.99 4.34
N ALA A 96 11.34 -14.61 3.78
CA ALA A 96 10.87 -14.28 2.44
C ALA A 96 10.30 -12.85 2.35
N THR A 97 9.81 -12.28 3.46
CA THR A 97 9.37 -10.88 3.52
C THR A 97 10.56 -9.93 3.48
N LEU A 98 11.66 -10.26 4.18
CA LEU A 98 12.91 -9.51 4.11
C LEU A 98 13.54 -9.57 2.73
N ASP A 99 13.58 -10.75 2.11
CA ASP A 99 14.05 -10.93 0.72
C ASP A 99 13.22 -10.08 -0.25
N LEU A 100 11.89 -10.07 -0.10
CA LEU A 100 10.99 -9.22 -0.89
C LEU A 100 11.32 -7.73 -0.73
N GLN A 101 11.53 -7.26 0.49
CA GLN A 101 11.92 -5.86 0.72
C GLN A 101 13.31 -5.53 0.16
N ALA A 102 14.27 -6.43 0.30
CA ALA A 102 15.61 -6.26 -0.26
C ALA A 102 15.55 -6.15 -1.79
N GLU A 103 14.79 -7.03 -2.46
CA GLU A 103 14.60 -6.95 -3.91
C GLU A 103 13.92 -5.64 -4.35
N LEU A 104 12.94 -5.14 -3.59
CA LEU A 104 12.31 -3.85 -3.84
C LEU A 104 13.31 -2.70 -3.67
N ARG A 105 14.07 -2.69 -2.57
CA ARG A 105 15.11 -1.71 -2.29
C ARG A 105 16.12 -1.66 -3.42
N ASP A 106 16.66 -2.80 -3.82
CA ASP A 106 17.66 -2.90 -4.87
C ASP A 106 17.10 -2.39 -6.20
N GLY A 107 15.86 -2.75 -6.53
CA GLY A 107 15.14 -2.24 -7.71
C GLY A 107 14.91 -0.72 -7.67
N PHE A 108 14.65 -0.13 -6.50
CA PHE A 108 14.55 1.32 -6.34
C PHE A 108 15.92 1.99 -6.40
N ALA A 109 17.00 1.33 -6.00
CA ALA A 109 18.35 1.87 -6.06
C ALA A 109 18.98 1.81 -7.47
N GLU A 110 18.37 1.08 -8.42
CA GLU A 110 18.83 1.00 -9.81
C GLU A 110 19.07 2.42 -10.40
N PRO A 111 20.22 2.68 -11.07
CA PRO A 111 20.55 4.02 -11.57
C PRO A 111 19.52 4.61 -12.53
N GLN A 112 18.90 3.76 -13.35
CA GLN A 112 17.83 4.17 -14.27
C GLN A 112 16.59 4.65 -13.52
N PHE A 113 16.18 3.93 -12.49
CA PHE A 113 15.04 4.28 -11.64
C PHE A 113 15.29 5.64 -10.95
N GLN A 114 16.45 5.79 -10.30
CA GLN A 114 16.80 7.02 -9.58
C GLN A 114 16.85 8.24 -10.52
N LYS A 115 17.36 8.07 -11.75
CA LYS A 115 17.33 9.13 -12.77
C LYS A 115 15.90 9.53 -13.18
N GLN A 116 14.99 8.57 -13.34
CA GLN A 116 13.59 8.85 -13.66
C GLN A 116 12.88 9.54 -12.48
N LEU A 117 13.14 9.10 -11.26
CA LEU A 117 12.60 9.70 -10.05
C LEU A 117 13.06 11.16 -9.89
N GLU A 118 14.34 11.45 -10.14
CA GLU A 118 14.89 12.81 -10.09
C GLU A 118 14.17 13.76 -11.09
N VAL A 119 13.88 13.27 -12.30
CA VAL A 119 13.10 14.02 -13.30
C VAL A 119 11.70 14.33 -12.78
N ILE A 120 11.01 13.33 -12.21
CA ILE A 120 9.66 13.49 -11.63
C ILE A 120 9.68 14.51 -10.49
N ILE A 121 10.66 14.43 -9.58
CA ILE A 121 10.80 15.39 -8.46
C ILE A 121 11.02 16.80 -9.01
N ARG A 122 11.98 16.99 -9.92
CA ARG A 122 12.33 18.29 -10.48
C ARG A 122 11.16 18.96 -11.20
N GLU A 123 10.41 18.20 -11.99
CA GLU A 123 9.34 18.74 -12.85
C GLU A 123 8.00 18.90 -12.13
N HIS A 124 7.77 18.14 -11.05
CA HIS A 124 6.44 18.06 -10.42
C HIS A 124 6.43 18.30 -8.90
N GLN A 125 7.55 18.66 -8.25
CA GLN A 125 7.58 18.95 -6.80
C GLN A 125 6.54 19.98 -6.33
N HIS A 126 6.15 20.94 -7.17
CA HIS A 126 5.13 21.96 -6.85
C HIS A 126 3.69 21.50 -7.13
N GLN A 127 3.49 20.28 -7.64
CA GLN A 127 2.20 19.68 -7.98
C GLN A 127 2.04 18.36 -7.22
N PRO A 128 1.75 18.40 -5.90
CA PRO A 128 1.85 17.21 -5.03
C PRO A 128 0.97 16.03 -5.48
N ALA A 129 -0.21 16.29 -6.03
CA ALA A 129 -1.09 15.24 -6.56
C ALA A 129 -0.46 14.52 -7.78
N LYS A 130 0.01 15.29 -8.77
CA LYS A 130 0.66 14.74 -9.97
C LYS A 130 1.99 14.05 -9.64
N HIS A 131 2.77 14.64 -8.74
CA HIS A 131 4.02 14.07 -8.24
C HIS A 131 3.80 12.70 -7.58
N GLY A 132 2.77 12.59 -6.73
CA GLY A 132 2.41 11.33 -6.07
C GLY A 132 2.07 10.21 -7.07
N VAL A 133 1.22 10.52 -8.06
CA VAL A 133 0.80 9.54 -9.10
C VAL A 133 1.99 9.06 -9.92
N LEU A 134 2.80 9.97 -10.48
CA LEU A 134 3.93 9.59 -11.34
C LEU A 134 4.99 8.78 -10.57
N ARG A 135 5.23 9.12 -9.31
CA ARG A 135 6.12 8.34 -8.45
C ARG A 135 5.55 6.95 -8.18
N ALA A 136 4.26 6.83 -7.91
CA ALA A 136 3.61 5.53 -7.68
C ALA A 136 3.67 4.64 -8.93
N ASP A 137 3.45 5.21 -10.12
CA ASP A 137 3.57 4.51 -11.39
C ASP A 137 5.01 4.00 -11.60
N LEU A 138 6.01 4.85 -11.34
CA LEU A 138 7.42 4.45 -11.43
C LEU A 138 7.77 3.34 -10.43
N ALA A 139 7.33 3.45 -9.17
CA ALA A 139 7.52 2.42 -8.15
C ALA A 139 6.86 1.09 -8.56
N PHE A 140 5.67 1.16 -9.18
CA PHE A 140 4.95 -0.01 -9.65
C PHE A 140 5.73 -0.78 -10.73
N GLU A 141 6.55 -0.13 -11.56
CA GLU A 141 7.40 -0.84 -12.52
C GLU A 141 8.37 -1.81 -11.84
N VAL A 142 8.93 -1.45 -10.68
CA VAL A 142 9.75 -2.32 -9.84
C VAL A 142 8.89 -3.38 -9.17
N GLN A 143 7.83 -2.97 -8.47
CA GLN A 143 6.96 -3.89 -7.71
C GLN A 143 6.35 -4.97 -8.62
N ALA A 144 5.85 -4.62 -9.79
CA ALA A 144 5.28 -5.56 -10.75
C ALA A 144 6.27 -6.64 -11.22
N ARG A 145 7.59 -6.41 -11.10
CA ARG A 145 8.63 -7.40 -11.40
C ARG A 145 8.92 -8.30 -10.21
N VAL A 146 8.91 -7.75 -9.00
CA VAL A 146 9.29 -8.45 -7.76
C VAL A 146 8.12 -9.27 -7.20
N LEU A 147 6.91 -8.70 -7.13
CA LEU A 147 5.73 -9.29 -6.48
C LEU A 147 5.45 -10.76 -6.87
N PRO A 148 5.48 -11.16 -8.16
CA PRO A 148 5.18 -12.54 -8.54
C PRO A 148 6.14 -13.59 -7.98
N LYS A 149 7.40 -13.21 -7.67
CA LYS A 149 8.39 -14.11 -7.08
C LYS A 149 7.99 -14.57 -5.67
N PHE A 150 7.19 -13.74 -4.99
CA PHE A 150 6.74 -13.97 -3.61
C PHE A 150 5.25 -14.34 -3.55
N GLY A 151 4.65 -14.71 -4.68
CA GLY A 151 3.26 -15.16 -4.75
C GLY A 151 2.21 -14.05 -4.76
N PHE A 152 2.62 -12.79 -4.87
CA PHE A 152 1.69 -11.67 -5.03
C PHE A 152 1.34 -11.46 -6.50
N GLU A 153 0.15 -10.91 -6.76
CA GLU A 153 -0.30 -10.63 -8.11
C GLU A 153 0.55 -9.52 -8.77
N ARG A 154 0.82 -9.64 -10.07
CA ARG A 154 1.43 -8.57 -10.89
C ARG A 154 0.41 -7.48 -11.22
N SER A 155 -0.17 -6.89 -10.19
CA SER A 155 -1.13 -5.82 -10.31
C SER A 155 -1.00 -4.89 -9.11
N GLN A 156 -1.55 -3.71 -9.26
CA GLN A 156 -1.64 -2.74 -8.18
C GLN A 156 -2.51 -3.27 -7.00
N ARG A 157 -3.43 -4.20 -7.27
CA ARG A 157 -4.08 -4.99 -6.22
C ARG A 157 -3.06 -5.81 -5.43
N GLY A 158 -2.16 -6.52 -6.12
CA GLY A 158 -1.07 -7.28 -5.49
C GLY A 158 -0.12 -6.39 -4.65
N VAL A 159 0.08 -5.13 -5.04
CA VAL A 159 0.78 -4.14 -4.20
C VAL A 159 -0.01 -3.87 -2.92
N GLY A 160 -1.33 -3.68 -3.01
CA GLY A 160 -2.19 -3.53 -1.83
C GLY A 160 -2.12 -4.73 -0.89
N ASP A 161 -2.15 -5.95 -1.45
CA ASP A 161 -2.00 -7.21 -0.72
C ASP A 161 -0.64 -7.30 0.00
N MET A 162 0.45 -6.94 -0.68
CA MET A 162 1.79 -6.86 -0.09
C MET A 162 1.85 -5.85 1.07
N LEU A 163 1.28 -4.66 0.89
CA LEU A 163 1.29 -3.64 1.94
C LEU A 163 0.47 -4.06 3.17
N MET A 164 -0.65 -4.75 2.97
CA MET A 164 -1.41 -5.35 4.08
C MET A 164 -0.59 -6.39 4.83
N TRP A 165 0.22 -7.19 4.12
CA TRP A 165 1.15 -8.12 4.75
C TRP A 165 2.22 -7.40 5.57
N PHE A 166 2.82 -6.34 5.01
CA PHE A 166 3.82 -5.49 5.67
C PHE A 166 3.35 -4.87 6.99
N GLU A 167 2.07 -4.54 7.11
CA GLU A 167 1.49 -4.05 8.38
C GLU A 167 1.64 -5.04 9.54
N SER A 168 1.73 -6.35 9.26
CA SER A 168 1.97 -7.37 10.28
C SER A 168 3.43 -7.43 10.74
N CYS A 169 4.36 -6.94 9.92
CA CYS A 169 5.80 -6.96 10.18
C CYS A 169 6.34 -5.64 10.77
N LYS A 170 5.54 -4.56 10.80
CA LYS A 170 6.00 -3.21 11.15
C LYS A 170 6.61 -3.02 12.55
N HIS A 171 6.46 -3.99 13.44
CA HIS A 171 7.06 -3.92 14.78
C HIS A 171 8.44 -4.58 14.84
N ASP A 172 8.87 -5.22 13.75
CA ASP A 172 10.18 -5.83 13.65
C ASP A 172 11.24 -4.79 13.21
N PRO A 173 12.37 -4.68 13.94
CA PRO A 173 13.39 -3.69 13.63
C PRO A 173 14.10 -3.94 12.30
N GLU A 174 14.36 -5.19 11.90
CA GLU A 174 15.06 -5.52 10.66
C GLU A 174 14.21 -5.14 9.44
N PHE A 175 12.91 -5.42 9.53
CA PHE A 175 11.93 -4.97 8.54
C PHE A 175 11.86 -3.44 8.43
N GLN A 176 11.90 -2.73 9.57
CA GLN A 176 11.86 -1.26 9.57
C GLN A 176 13.10 -0.65 8.91
N GLU A 177 14.29 -1.21 9.13
CA GLU A 177 15.52 -0.71 8.52
C GLU A 177 15.46 -0.74 6.98
N VAL A 178 15.03 -1.85 6.39
CA VAL A 178 14.92 -1.98 4.93
C VAL A 178 13.73 -1.18 4.38
N SER A 179 12.62 -1.11 5.13
CA SER A 179 11.48 -0.26 4.77
C SER A 179 11.85 1.23 4.73
N ASP A 180 12.68 1.69 5.66
CA ASP A 180 13.17 3.07 5.72
C ASP A 180 14.12 3.38 4.55
N GLU A 181 14.98 2.43 4.17
CA GLU A 181 15.82 2.52 2.97
C GLU A 181 14.95 2.64 1.70
N CYS A 182 13.91 1.82 1.56
CA CYS A 182 12.97 1.91 0.44
C CYS A 182 12.28 3.29 0.38
N ASN A 183 11.81 3.79 1.52
CA ASN A 183 11.16 5.10 1.59
C ASN A 183 12.12 6.23 1.17
N TYR A 184 13.38 6.17 1.62
CA TYR A 184 14.41 7.11 1.20
C TYR A 184 14.65 7.06 -0.31
N LEU A 185 14.83 5.85 -0.87
CA LEU A 185 15.05 5.65 -2.30
C LEU A 185 13.86 6.11 -3.17
N LEU A 186 12.65 6.09 -2.62
CA LEU A 186 11.45 6.62 -3.27
C LEU A 186 11.29 8.15 -3.10
N GLY A 187 12.19 8.84 -2.40
CA GLY A 187 12.03 10.26 -2.08
C GLY A 187 10.77 10.53 -1.24
N ILE A 188 10.37 9.55 -0.43
CA ILE A 188 9.31 9.73 0.56
C ILE A 188 9.98 10.32 1.81
N PRO A 189 9.56 11.50 2.28
CA PRO A 189 10.15 12.09 3.47
C PRO A 189 9.99 11.11 4.63
N HIS A 190 11.09 10.86 5.33
CA HIS A 190 11.15 9.96 6.48
C HIS A 190 10.13 10.44 7.53
N ARG A 191 9.03 9.71 7.71
CA ARG A 191 7.94 10.15 8.62
C ARG A 191 8.07 9.62 10.04
N PHE A 192 8.96 8.66 10.29
CA PHE A 192 9.15 8.07 11.61
C PHE A 192 10.02 8.92 12.53
N HIS A 193 9.80 8.76 13.84
CA HIS A 193 10.54 9.36 14.95
C HIS A 193 11.97 8.82 15.10
N SER A 194 12.56 8.31 14.01
CA SER A 194 13.95 7.91 13.96
C SER A 194 14.77 9.11 14.45
N SER A 195 15.62 8.88 15.44
CA SER A 195 16.52 9.95 15.90
C SER A 195 17.31 10.47 14.68
N PRO A 196 17.79 11.73 14.68
CA PRO A 196 18.63 12.24 13.59
C PRO A 196 19.80 11.31 13.23
N VAL A 197 20.30 10.54 14.22
CA VAL A 197 21.33 9.52 14.04
C VAL A 197 20.83 8.33 13.22
N GLU A 198 19.64 7.81 13.50
CA GLU A 198 19.06 6.70 12.73
C GLU A 198 18.71 7.13 11.30
N LEU A 199 18.20 8.34 11.12
CA LEU A 199 17.99 8.91 9.78
C LEU A 199 19.29 8.97 8.98
N GLN A 200 20.36 9.46 9.60
CA GLN A 200 21.67 9.55 8.96
C GLN A 200 22.19 8.16 8.54
N LYS A 201 22.04 7.15 9.41
CA LYS A 201 22.40 5.77 9.07
C LYS A 201 21.58 5.23 7.89
N THR A 202 20.27 5.49 7.85
CA THR A 202 19.41 5.09 6.72
C THR A 202 19.89 5.73 5.42
N ILE A 203 20.22 7.02 5.45
CA ILE A 203 20.77 7.74 4.28
C ILE A 203 22.08 7.08 3.83
N GLU A 204 23.00 6.83 4.76
CA GLU A 204 24.29 6.20 4.46
C GLU A 204 24.13 4.81 3.85
N ARG A 205 23.23 3.97 4.38
CA ARG A 205 22.95 2.64 3.82
C ARG A 205 22.35 2.73 2.42
N ALA A 206 21.35 3.58 2.22
CA ALA A 206 20.71 3.71 0.91
C ALA A 206 21.66 4.29 -0.15
N GLU A 207 22.48 5.28 0.21
CA GLU A 207 23.53 5.81 -0.69
C GLU A 207 24.63 4.77 -0.96
N ALA A 208 24.98 3.92 0.00
CA ALA A 208 25.90 2.81 -0.24
C ALA A 208 25.34 1.81 -1.27
N VAL A 209 24.05 1.48 -1.21
CA VAL A 209 23.39 0.62 -2.22
C VAL A 209 23.41 1.29 -3.60
N LYS A 210 23.07 2.59 -3.68
CA LYS A 210 23.16 3.35 -4.95
C LYS A 210 24.58 3.38 -5.51
N ALA A 211 25.58 3.60 -4.66
CA ALA A 211 26.97 3.64 -5.06
C ALA A 211 27.47 2.27 -5.55
N TRP A 212 27.03 1.18 -4.92
CA TRP A 212 27.38 -0.17 -5.36
C TRP A 212 26.94 -0.45 -6.81
N PHE A 213 25.76 0.01 -7.23
CA PHE A 213 25.32 -0.11 -8.62
C PHE A 213 26.16 0.67 -9.64
N GLN A 214 27.04 1.56 -9.19
CA GLN A 214 27.98 2.30 -10.05
C GLN A 214 29.36 1.63 -10.13
N THR A 215 29.58 0.54 -9.39
CA THR A 215 30.80 -0.25 -9.46
C THR A 215 30.75 -1.26 -10.61
N PRO A 216 31.89 -1.72 -11.15
CA PRO A 216 31.91 -2.79 -12.16
C PRO A 216 31.16 -4.04 -11.71
N GLU A 217 31.27 -4.42 -10.42
CA GLU A 217 30.59 -5.58 -9.85
C GLU A 217 29.06 -5.40 -9.88
N GLY A 218 28.57 -4.20 -9.56
CA GLY A 218 27.14 -3.88 -9.65
C GLY A 218 26.62 -3.86 -11.09
N GLU A 219 27.41 -3.35 -12.04
CA GLU A 219 27.07 -3.36 -13.47
C GLU A 219 27.01 -4.79 -14.04
N ASP A 220 27.98 -5.63 -13.68
CA ASP A 220 28.02 -7.04 -14.09
C ASP A 220 26.82 -7.80 -13.53
N TRP A 221 26.49 -7.59 -12.25
CA TRP A 221 25.30 -8.19 -11.63
C TRP A 221 24.01 -7.80 -12.36
N LEU A 222 23.83 -6.49 -12.65
CA LEU A 222 22.71 -6.00 -13.43
C LEU A 222 22.63 -6.66 -14.81
N ALA A 223 23.78 -6.80 -15.49
CA ALA A 223 23.86 -7.43 -16.80
C ALA A 223 23.48 -8.92 -16.75
N GLU A 224 23.93 -9.66 -15.73
CA GLU A 224 23.56 -11.05 -15.51
C GLU A 224 22.07 -11.22 -15.21
N GLU A 225 21.51 -10.40 -14.33
CA GLU A 225 20.09 -10.40 -14.00
C GLU A 225 19.23 -10.10 -15.25
N LEU A 226 19.62 -9.12 -16.06
CA LEU A 226 18.96 -8.82 -17.34
C LEU A 226 19.04 -10.00 -18.32
N ARG A 227 20.19 -10.69 -18.40
CA ARG A 227 20.34 -11.89 -19.24
C ARG A 227 19.44 -13.04 -18.74
N ALA A 228 19.38 -13.25 -17.43
CA ALA A 228 18.51 -14.27 -16.82
C ALA A 228 17.04 -14.00 -17.16
N ARG A 229 16.60 -12.74 -17.09
CA ARG A 229 15.24 -12.31 -17.47
C ARG A 229 14.92 -12.55 -18.95
N LEU A 230 15.88 -12.33 -19.85
CA LEU A 230 15.69 -12.59 -21.29
C LEU A 230 15.58 -14.10 -21.60
N ARG A 231 16.19 -14.97 -20.79
CA ARG A 231 16.07 -16.43 -20.95
C ARG A 231 14.69 -16.95 -20.58
N LEU A 232 14.05 -16.39 -19.56
CA LEU A 232 12.71 -16.81 -19.11
C LEU A 232 11.57 -16.43 -20.08
N LYS A 233 11.82 -15.57 -21.07
CA LYS A 233 10.82 -15.14 -22.06
C LYS A 233 10.82 -15.99 -23.35
N LYS A 234 11.68 -17.00 -23.46
CA LYS A 234 11.73 -17.94 -24.60
C LYS A 234 11.04 -19.23 -24.23
#